data_AF-A0A1F6LQ70-F1
#
_entry.id   AF-A0A1F6LQ70-F1
#
_cell.length_a   1.000
_cell.length_b   1.000
_cell.length_c   1.000
_cell.angle_alpha   90.00
_cell.angle_beta   90.00
_cell.angle_gamma   90.00
#
_symmetry.space_group_name_H-M   'P 1'
#
loop_
_entity.id
_entity.type
_entity.pdbx_description
1 polymer ?
#
loop_
_entity_poly.entity_id
_entity_poly.type
_entity_poly.pdbx_seq_one_letter_code
_entity_poly.pdbx_strand_id
1 'polypeptide(L)'
;MKEKAGKTEDFTRGDLLKVVRLTPRQIQYWDESNLIRPTRKTRRRRYYDFAGVVELRVVQALREEGFSTQKIRKFLVTLRRMMPRAQNLLARLRIHTDGRTLIFQEKGAFFEMNGQGLLKLDLERLYHQVRPASRAFSGPMGTRERGSQNVHRMKGGDQRLKRAV
;
A
#
# COMPACT_ATOMS: atom_id res chain seq x y z
N MET A 1 -7.31 -5.37 -41.50
CA MET A 1 -6.50 -6.48 -40.96
C MET A 1 -7.21 -7.03 -39.72
N LYS A 2 -7.70 -8.28 -39.76
CA LYS A 2 -8.33 -8.92 -38.60
C LYS A 2 -7.24 -9.66 -37.83
N GLU A 3 -6.88 -9.14 -36.67
CA GLU A 3 -5.99 -9.79 -35.71
C GLU A 3 -6.63 -11.11 -35.27
N LYS A 4 -6.01 -12.25 -35.60
CA LYS A 4 -6.46 -13.56 -35.13
C LYS A 4 -6.20 -13.61 -33.62
N ALA A 5 -7.25 -13.39 -32.83
CA ALA A 5 -7.22 -13.66 -31.39
C ALA A 5 -6.71 -15.10 -31.18
N GLY A 6 -5.52 -15.22 -30.58
CA GLY A 6 -4.96 -16.50 -30.19
C GLY A 6 -6.00 -17.30 -29.41
N LYS A 7 -6.11 -18.59 -29.71
CA LYS A 7 -7.09 -19.50 -29.12
C LYS A 7 -6.98 -19.42 -27.58
N THR A 8 -7.88 -18.67 -26.94
CA THR A 8 -7.88 -18.56 -25.48
C THR A 8 -8.18 -19.95 -24.93
N GLU A 9 -7.25 -20.53 -24.18
CA GLU A 9 -7.51 -21.79 -23.48
C GLU A 9 -8.61 -21.53 -22.46
N ASP A 10 -9.81 -21.98 -22.80
CA ASP A 10 -10.99 -21.87 -21.96
C ASP A 10 -11.07 -23.10 -21.04
N PHE A 11 -10.81 -22.89 -19.77
CA PHE A 11 -10.89 -23.88 -18.71
C PHE A 11 -12.35 -24.11 -18.31
N THR A 12 -12.80 -25.35 -18.39
CA THR A 12 -14.11 -25.75 -17.88
C THR A 12 -14.06 -25.96 -16.38
N ARG A 13 -15.23 -26.09 -15.75
CA ARG A 13 -15.31 -26.53 -14.35
C ARG A 13 -14.50 -27.80 -14.07
N GLY A 14 -14.50 -28.78 -14.98
CA GLY A 14 -13.74 -30.03 -14.78
C GLY A 14 -12.23 -29.78 -14.75
N ASP A 15 -11.74 -28.87 -15.58
CA ASP A 15 -10.33 -28.49 -15.63
C ASP A 15 -9.95 -27.69 -14.38
N LEU A 16 -10.82 -26.76 -13.97
CA LEU A 16 -10.64 -26.00 -12.74
C LEU A 16 -10.46 -26.91 -11.53
N LEU A 17 -11.29 -27.94 -11.35
CA LEU A 17 -11.18 -28.84 -10.20
C LEU A 17 -9.83 -29.58 -10.09
N LYS A 18 -9.09 -29.71 -11.21
CA LYS A 18 -7.76 -30.32 -11.23
C LYS A 18 -6.66 -29.32 -10.86
N VAL A 19 -6.87 -28.04 -11.12
CA VAL A 19 -5.86 -26.97 -10.98
C VAL A 19 -6.07 -26.16 -9.70
N VAL A 20 -7.32 -26.00 -9.29
CA VAL A 20 -7.72 -25.19 -8.14
C VAL A 20 -8.43 -26.08 -7.11
N ARG A 21 -8.05 -25.95 -5.84
CA ARG A 21 -8.69 -26.70 -4.74
C ARG A 21 -10.01 -26.03 -4.33
N LEU A 22 -10.91 -25.85 -5.30
CA LEU A 22 -12.25 -25.28 -5.07
C LEU A 22 -13.32 -26.33 -5.31
N THR A 23 -14.38 -26.26 -4.51
CA THR A 23 -15.59 -27.02 -4.80
C THR A 23 -16.34 -26.40 -5.98
N PRO A 24 -17.09 -27.22 -6.73
CA PRO A 24 -18.09 -26.75 -7.68
C PRO A 24 -18.97 -25.60 -7.22
N ARG A 25 -19.43 -25.69 -5.97
CA ARG A 25 -20.37 -24.77 -5.37
C ARG A 25 -19.71 -23.42 -5.10
N GLN A 26 -18.43 -23.40 -4.70
CA GLN A 26 -17.67 -22.16 -4.57
C GLN A 26 -17.53 -21.44 -5.92
N ILE A 27 -17.15 -22.15 -6.99
CA ILE A 27 -17.02 -21.56 -8.33
C ILE A 27 -18.37 -20.98 -8.79
N GLN A 28 -19.45 -21.75 -8.62
CA GLN A 28 -20.80 -21.30 -8.97
C GLN A 28 -21.24 -20.08 -8.14
N TYR A 29 -21.03 -20.12 -6.82
CA TYR A 29 -21.39 -19.02 -5.93
C TYR A 29 -20.60 -17.75 -6.26
N TRP A 30 -19.32 -17.84 -6.62
CA TRP A 30 -18.53 -16.67 -7.01
C TRP A 30 -18.95 -16.07 -8.35
N ASP A 31 -19.41 -16.88 -9.31
CA ASP A 31 -20.06 -16.39 -10.54
C ASP A 31 -21.40 -15.71 -10.24
N GLU A 32 -22.31 -16.40 -9.56
CA GLU A 32 -23.66 -15.89 -9.25
C GLU A 32 -23.62 -14.61 -8.42
N SER A 33 -22.66 -14.53 -7.51
CA SER A 33 -22.48 -13.37 -6.64
C SER A 33 -21.67 -12.24 -7.31
N ASN A 34 -21.27 -12.39 -8.58
CA ASN A 34 -20.48 -11.45 -9.37
C ASN A 34 -19.09 -11.12 -8.79
N LEU A 35 -18.55 -12.03 -7.98
CA LEU A 35 -17.21 -11.87 -7.45
C LEU A 35 -16.18 -12.08 -8.56
N ILE A 36 -16.17 -13.28 -9.15
CA ILE A 36 -15.36 -13.67 -10.30
C ILE A 36 -16.29 -14.23 -11.36
N ARG A 37 -16.31 -13.61 -12.54
CA ARG A 37 -17.21 -13.99 -13.63
C ARG A 37 -16.47 -14.86 -14.66
N PRO A 38 -17.12 -15.90 -15.21
CA PRO A 38 -16.56 -16.63 -16.34
C PRO A 38 -16.46 -15.72 -17.57
N THR A 39 -15.46 -15.95 -18.42
CA THR A 39 -15.31 -15.26 -19.72
C THR A 39 -16.44 -15.63 -20.67
N ARG A 40 -16.92 -16.88 -20.60
CA ARG A 40 -18.11 -17.35 -21.33
C ARG A 40 -18.93 -18.29 -20.46
N LYS A 41 -20.25 -18.23 -20.56
CA LYS A 41 -21.15 -19.20 -19.91
C LYS A 41 -22.30 -19.62 -20.81
N THR A 42 -22.70 -20.87 -20.67
CA THR A 42 -23.95 -21.43 -21.21
C THR A 42 -24.86 -21.80 -20.04
N ARG A 43 -26.07 -22.29 -20.32
CA ARG A 43 -27.00 -22.77 -19.26
C ARG A 43 -26.37 -23.84 -18.35
N ARG A 44 -25.43 -24.64 -18.87
CA ARG A 44 -24.85 -25.79 -18.15
C ARG A 44 -23.36 -25.64 -17.83
N ARG A 45 -22.62 -24.78 -18.54
CA ARG A 45 -21.16 -24.72 -18.46
C ARG A 45 -20.66 -23.29 -18.28
N ARG A 46 -19.55 -23.18 -17.56
CA ARG A 46 -18.78 -21.95 -17.33
C ARG A 46 -17.38 -22.18 -17.87
N TYR A 47 -16.85 -21.18 -18.54
CA TYR A 47 -15.53 -21.18 -19.15
C TYR A 47 -14.77 -19.98 -18.59
N TYR A 48 -13.53 -20.24 -18.16
CA TYR A 48 -12.63 -19.22 -17.65
C TYR A 48 -11.39 -19.23 -18.52
N ASP A 49 -10.87 -18.08 -18.89
CA ASP A 49 -9.52 -18.00 -19.43
C ASP A 49 -8.49 -18.24 -18.30
N PHE A 50 -7.22 -18.34 -18.67
CA PHE A 50 -6.14 -18.50 -17.69
C PHE A 50 -6.16 -17.43 -16.60
N ALA A 51 -6.41 -16.17 -16.97
CA ALA A 51 -6.47 -15.07 -16.02
C ALA A 51 -7.62 -15.27 -15.01
N GLY A 52 -8.79 -15.72 -15.44
CA GLY A 52 -9.90 -16.09 -14.57
C GLY A 52 -9.55 -17.25 -13.63
N VAL A 53 -8.75 -18.24 -14.07
CA VAL A 53 -8.23 -19.30 -13.19
C VAL A 53 -7.33 -18.71 -12.09
N VAL A 54 -6.44 -17.78 -12.46
CA VAL A 54 -5.59 -17.07 -11.49
C VAL A 54 -6.44 -16.27 -10.50
N GLU A 55 -7.47 -15.54 -10.96
CA GLU A 55 -8.35 -14.80 -10.05
C GLU A 55 -9.08 -15.73 -9.06
N LEU A 56 -9.56 -16.89 -9.52
CA LEU A 56 -10.16 -17.90 -8.64
C LEU A 56 -9.16 -18.38 -7.57
N ARG A 57 -7.89 -18.63 -7.95
CA ARG A 57 -6.83 -19.02 -7.00
C ARG A 57 -6.47 -17.92 -6.02
N VAL A 58 -6.48 -16.65 -6.44
CA VAL A 58 -6.23 -15.51 -5.55
C VAL A 58 -7.36 -15.38 -4.53
N VAL A 59 -8.62 -15.42 -4.97
CA VAL A 59 -9.76 -15.39 -4.04
C VAL A 59 -9.68 -16.56 -3.06
N GLN A 60 -9.31 -17.75 -3.53
CA GLN A 60 -9.08 -18.90 -2.67
C GLN A 60 -8.02 -18.64 -1.60
N ALA A 61 -6.82 -18.19 -1.99
CA ALA A 61 -5.73 -17.92 -1.07
C ALA A 61 -6.14 -16.88 -0.02
N LEU A 62 -6.84 -15.82 -0.43
CA LEU A 62 -7.36 -14.82 0.51
C LEU A 62 -8.38 -15.42 1.48
N ARG A 63 -9.23 -16.35 1.04
CA ARG A 63 -10.17 -17.05 1.94
C ARG A 63 -9.43 -17.95 2.94
N GLU A 64 -8.36 -18.61 2.51
CA GLU A 64 -7.49 -19.45 3.36
C GLU A 64 -6.77 -18.62 4.42
N GLU A 65 -6.35 -17.38 4.09
CA GLU A 65 -5.83 -16.38 5.03
C GLU A 65 -6.90 -15.75 5.94
N GLY A 66 -8.15 -16.22 5.88
CA GLY A 66 -9.22 -15.78 6.77
C GLY A 66 -10.02 -14.56 6.29
N PHE A 67 -9.75 -14.00 5.11
CA PHE A 67 -10.55 -12.91 4.58
C PHE A 67 -11.96 -13.37 4.22
N SER A 68 -12.99 -12.62 4.63
CA SER A 68 -14.37 -12.91 4.23
C SER A 68 -14.61 -12.61 2.74
N THR A 69 -15.50 -13.36 2.09
CA THR A 69 -15.91 -13.07 0.70
C THR A 69 -16.38 -11.63 0.53
N GLN A 70 -17.05 -11.07 1.55
CA GLN A 70 -17.50 -9.68 1.53
C GLN A 70 -16.34 -8.68 1.57
N LYS A 71 -15.28 -8.97 2.33
CA LYS A 71 -14.08 -8.13 2.37
C LYS A 71 -13.35 -8.15 1.03
N ILE A 72 -13.21 -9.33 0.42
CA ILE A 72 -12.63 -9.49 -0.92
C ILE A 72 -13.48 -8.75 -1.97
N ARG A 73 -14.81 -8.79 -1.85
CA ARG A 73 -15.71 -8.02 -2.72
C ARG A 73 -15.48 -6.51 -2.60
N LYS A 74 -15.42 -5.98 -1.37
CA LYS A 74 -15.14 -4.55 -1.13
C LYS A 74 -13.80 -4.16 -1.75
N PHE A 75 -12.79 -5.00 -1.59
CA PHE A 75 -11.47 -4.81 -2.20
C PHE A 75 -11.57 -4.71 -3.74
N LEU A 76 -12.23 -5.66 -4.40
CA LEU A 76 -12.46 -5.62 -5.84
C LEU A 76 -13.23 -4.39 -6.31
N VAL A 77 -14.21 -3.91 -5.54
CA VAL A 77 -14.94 -2.67 -5.84
C VAL A 77 -13.99 -1.47 -5.81
N THR A 78 -13.13 -1.35 -4.80
CA THR A 78 -12.11 -0.31 -4.74
C THR A 78 -11.18 -0.38 -5.96
N LEU A 79 -10.67 -1.57 -6.29
CA LEU A 79 -9.79 -1.76 -7.44
C LEU A 79 -10.45 -1.33 -8.75
N ARG A 80 -11.73 -1.70 -8.96
CA ARG A 80 -12.50 -1.29 -10.15
C ARG A 80 -12.74 0.22 -10.20
N ARG A 81 -12.92 0.88 -9.05
CA ARG A 81 -13.06 2.35 -8.98
C ARG A 81 -11.75 3.05 -9.36
N MET A 82 -10.62 2.53 -8.89
CA MET A 82 -9.30 3.11 -9.18
C MET A 82 -8.80 2.81 -10.59
N MET A 83 -9.14 1.63 -11.12
CA MET A 83 -8.67 1.12 -12.40
C MET A 83 -9.86 0.66 -13.27
N PRO A 84 -10.75 1.56 -13.72
CA PRO A 84 -12.02 1.21 -14.36
C PRO A 84 -11.86 0.49 -15.71
N ARG A 85 -10.72 0.67 -16.39
CA ARG A 85 -10.43 0.02 -17.68
C ARG A 85 -9.63 -1.28 -17.52
N ALA A 86 -9.19 -1.61 -16.31
CA ALA A 86 -8.40 -2.83 -16.08
C ALA A 86 -9.32 -4.05 -15.98
N GLN A 87 -8.89 -5.13 -16.65
CA GLN A 87 -9.53 -6.43 -16.60
C GLN A 87 -8.65 -7.41 -15.83
N ASN A 88 -9.27 -8.44 -15.25
CA ASN A 88 -8.59 -9.50 -14.50
C ASN A 88 -7.65 -8.94 -13.41
N LEU A 89 -8.18 -8.02 -12.60
CA LEU A 89 -7.42 -7.23 -11.63
C LEU A 89 -6.62 -8.10 -10.67
N LEU A 90 -7.21 -9.20 -10.18
CA LEU A 90 -6.52 -10.08 -9.22
C LEU A 90 -5.41 -10.90 -9.88
N ALA A 91 -5.46 -11.09 -11.20
CA ALA A 91 -4.42 -11.82 -11.93
C ALA A 91 -3.17 -10.96 -12.25
N ARG A 92 -3.23 -9.64 -12.01
CA ARG A 92 -2.18 -8.70 -12.41
C ARG A 92 -1.50 -7.99 -11.25
N LEU A 93 -2.23 -7.76 -10.16
CA LEU A 93 -1.75 -6.99 -9.02
C LEU A 93 -0.93 -7.87 -8.07
N ARG A 94 0.07 -7.27 -7.43
CA ARG A 94 0.72 -7.88 -6.26
C ARG A 94 -0.10 -7.54 -5.03
N ILE A 95 -0.50 -8.56 -4.28
CA ILE A 95 -1.30 -8.42 -3.06
C ILE A 95 -0.43 -8.82 -1.88
N HIS A 96 -0.42 -7.96 -0.87
CA HIS A 96 0.30 -8.13 0.39
C HIS A 96 -0.71 -8.17 1.53
N THR A 97 -0.47 -9.02 2.52
CA THR A 97 -1.35 -9.17 3.67
C THR A 97 -0.64 -9.73 4.88
N ASP A 98 -1.11 -9.36 6.05
CA ASP A 98 -0.80 -9.93 7.36
C ASP A 98 -1.98 -10.76 7.93
N GLY A 99 -2.94 -11.15 7.07
CA GLY A 99 -4.19 -11.81 7.46
C GLY A 99 -5.29 -10.87 7.99
N ARG A 100 -4.95 -9.60 8.25
CA ARG A 100 -5.90 -8.58 8.74
C ARG A 100 -6.11 -7.46 7.75
N THR A 101 -5.09 -7.08 7.01
CA THR A 101 -5.11 -5.96 6.07
C THR A 101 -4.80 -6.47 4.65
N LEU A 102 -5.38 -5.82 3.64
CA LEU A 102 -5.02 -6.07 2.24
C LEU A 102 -4.40 -4.81 1.69
N ILE A 103 -3.17 -4.96 1.21
CA ILE A 103 -2.43 -3.93 0.50
C ILE A 103 -2.19 -4.45 -0.91
N PHE A 104 -2.32 -3.57 -1.90
CA PHE A 104 -1.97 -3.93 -3.27
C PHE A 104 -0.91 -2.98 -3.84
N GLN A 105 -0.07 -3.52 -4.69
CA GLN A 105 0.97 -2.76 -5.38
C GLN A 105 0.62 -2.65 -6.86
N GLU A 106 0.60 -1.42 -7.38
CA GLU A 106 0.45 -1.11 -8.80
C GLU A 106 1.55 -0.13 -9.22
N LYS A 107 2.32 -0.49 -10.26
CA LYS A 107 3.44 0.32 -10.79
C LYS A 107 4.41 0.84 -9.71
N GLY A 108 4.67 0.04 -8.68
CA GLY A 108 5.58 0.39 -7.59
C GLY A 108 4.95 1.13 -6.42
N ALA A 109 3.75 1.70 -6.59
CA ALA A 109 2.99 2.36 -5.53
C ALA A 109 2.14 1.35 -4.75
N PHE A 110 2.06 1.53 -3.43
CA PHE A 110 1.28 0.67 -2.53
C PHE A 110 0.00 1.38 -2.11
N PHE A 111 -1.08 0.63 -1.98
CA PHE A 111 -2.39 1.16 -1.64
C PHE A 111 -3.13 0.24 -0.67
N GLU A 112 -3.86 0.83 0.27
CA GLU A 112 -4.78 0.11 1.14
C GLU A 112 -6.13 -0.18 0.44
N MET A 113 -6.98 -0.97 1.12
CA MET A 113 -8.32 -1.35 0.66
C MET A 113 -9.28 -0.18 0.38
N ASN A 114 -9.07 0.97 1.00
CA ASN A 114 -9.87 2.19 0.76
C ASN A 114 -9.37 2.98 -0.47
N GLY A 115 -8.24 2.58 -1.06
CA GLY A 115 -7.57 3.25 -2.18
C GLY A 115 -6.57 4.33 -1.75
N GLN A 116 -6.32 4.47 -0.45
CA GLN A 116 -5.31 5.38 0.07
C GLN A 116 -3.91 4.86 -0.28
N GLY A 117 -3.08 5.72 -0.87
CA GLY A 117 -1.68 5.42 -1.13
C GLY A 117 -0.87 5.37 0.16
N LEU A 118 0.00 4.38 0.28
CA LEU A 118 0.98 4.27 1.36
C LEU A 118 2.28 4.98 0.95
N LEU A 119 2.78 5.84 1.82
CA LEU A 119 4.05 6.51 1.63
C LEU A 119 5.19 5.51 1.84
N LYS A 120 6.00 5.31 0.80
CA LYS A 120 7.26 4.58 0.93
C LYS A 120 8.36 5.54 1.41
N LEU A 121 8.70 5.45 2.69
CA LEU A 121 9.88 6.14 3.25
C LEU A 121 11.09 5.21 3.19
N ASP A 122 12.15 5.68 2.55
CA ASP A 122 13.46 5.04 2.55
C ASP A 122 14.31 5.69 3.64
N LEU A 123 14.43 5.00 4.78
CA LEU A 123 15.12 5.55 5.94
C LEU A 123 16.63 5.63 5.74
N GLU A 124 17.23 4.75 4.94
CA GLU A 124 18.66 4.82 4.62
C GLU A 124 18.93 6.08 3.80
N ARG A 125 18.13 6.31 2.76
CA ARG A 125 18.22 7.55 1.98
C ARG A 125 18.02 8.78 2.86
N LEU A 126 17.03 8.77 3.76
CA LEU A 126 16.75 9.89 4.64
C LEU A 126 17.89 10.14 5.63
N TYR A 127 18.45 9.08 6.21
CA TYR A 127 19.60 9.17 7.11
C TYR A 127 20.80 9.81 6.42
N HIS A 128 21.13 9.38 5.19
CA HIS A 128 22.22 9.96 4.42
C HIS A 128 21.99 11.44 4.04
N GLN A 129 20.73 11.88 3.94
CA GLN A 129 20.40 13.29 3.72
C GLN A 129 20.52 14.14 4.99
N VAL A 130 20.09 13.61 6.14
CA VAL A 130 20.09 14.34 7.41
C VAL A 130 21.49 14.39 8.04
N ARG A 131 22.28 13.32 7.91
CA ARG A 131 23.59 13.19 8.58
C ARG A 131 24.55 14.35 8.31
N PRO A 132 24.76 14.84 7.07
CA PRO A 132 25.62 16.00 6.83
C PRO A 132 25.09 17.28 7.49
N ALA A 133 23.77 17.52 7.42
CA ALA A 133 23.13 18.69 8.03
C ALA A 133 23.24 18.69 9.56
N SER A 134 23.08 17.52 10.20
CA SER A 134 23.21 17.38 11.66
C SER A 134 24.61 17.76 12.19
N ARG A 135 25.66 17.50 11.40
CA ARG A 135 27.05 17.88 11.74
C ARG A 135 27.25 19.39 11.74
N ALA A 136 26.57 20.13 10.87
CA ALA A 136 26.63 21.59 10.84
C ALA A 136 26.00 22.23 12.10
N PHE A 137 24.99 21.60 12.69
CA PHE A 137 24.37 22.04 13.95
C PHE A 137 25.12 21.54 15.21
N SER A 138 26.05 20.60 15.06
CA SER A 138 26.86 20.03 16.16
C SER A 138 28.23 20.71 16.32
N GLY A 139 28.46 21.86 15.66
CA GLY A 139 29.59 22.74 15.98
C GLY A 139 29.54 23.18 17.44
N PRO A 140 30.69 23.44 18.09
CA PRO A 140 30.84 23.32 19.54
C PRO A 140 29.78 24.12 20.27
N MET A 141 28.99 23.42 21.08
CA MET A 141 28.24 24.00 22.20
C MET A 141 29.27 24.83 22.97
N GLY A 142 29.25 26.15 22.75
CA GLY A 142 30.21 27.04 23.35
C GLY A 142 30.09 26.92 24.85
N THR A 143 31.06 26.26 25.47
CA THR A 143 31.42 26.46 26.87
C THR A 143 31.63 27.96 27.04
N ARG A 144 30.58 28.67 27.48
CA ARG A 144 30.73 29.99 28.09
C ARG A 144 31.30 29.79 29.49
N GLU A 145 32.55 29.34 29.53
CA GLU A 145 33.44 29.62 30.65
C GLU A 145 34.38 30.74 30.21
N ARG A 146 34.00 31.97 30.57
CA ARG A 146 34.89 33.08 30.89
C ARG A 146 34.14 33.84 31.97
N GLY A 147 34.54 33.81 33.23
CA GLY A 147 35.91 33.97 33.69
C GLY A 147 35.87 35.20 34.57
N SER A 148 35.82 34.96 35.88
CA SER A 148 36.07 35.96 36.90
C SER A 148 37.35 36.72 36.56
N GLN A 149 37.28 38.05 36.53
CA GLN A 149 38.21 39.01 37.14
C GLN A 149 38.20 40.33 36.37
N ASN A 150 37.54 41.32 36.94
CA ASN A 150 38.16 42.63 37.05
C ASN A 150 37.71 43.29 38.34
N VAL A 151 38.49 43.05 39.40
CA VAL A 151 38.40 43.72 40.69
C VAL A 151 39.57 44.69 40.79
N HIS A 152 39.32 45.95 40.49
CA HIS A 152 40.05 47.12 41.02
C HIS A 152 39.20 48.36 40.71
N ARG A 153 38.40 48.88 41.65
CA ARG A 153 38.71 49.78 42.77
C ARG A 153 39.44 51.07 42.34
N MET A 154 38.70 52.19 42.35
CA MET A 154 38.95 53.47 43.06
C MET A 154 37.74 54.38 42.76
N LYS A 155 36.80 54.53 43.70
CA LYS A 155 36.67 55.62 44.70
C LYS A 155 36.23 56.97 44.11
N GLY A 156 35.04 57.41 44.55
CA GLY A 156 34.81 58.77 45.03
C GLY A 156 33.85 59.64 44.21
N GLY A 157 32.79 60.13 44.86
CA GLY A 157 32.22 61.44 44.51
C GLY A 157 30.75 61.49 44.11
N ASP A 158 29.89 61.40 45.13
CA ASP A 158 28.56 62.00 45.27
C ASP A 158 28.24 63.22 44.36
N GLN A 159 27.07 63.22 43.69
CA GLN A 159 26.08 64.31 43.81
C GLN A 159 24.75 64.05 43.06
N ARG A 160 23.72 63.79 43.88
CA ARG A 160 22.36 64.38 43.89
C ARG A 160 21.55 64.58 42.58
N LEU A 161 20.44 63.83 42.53
CA LEU A 161 19.02 64.26 42.48
C LEU A 161 18.57 65.36 41.48
N LYS A 162 17.57 65.01 40.66
CA LYS A 162 16.20 65.59 40.50
C LYS A 162 15.56 64.95 39.25
N ARG A 163 14.55 64.07 39.32
CA ARG A 163 13.08 64.22 39.51
C ARG A 163 12.37 65.26 38.62
N ALA A 164 11.31 64.75 37.97
CA ALA A 164 10.10 65.40 37.43
C ALA A 164 10.31 66.21 36.13
N VAL A 165 9.45 66.19 35.11
CA VAL A 165 8.02 65.85 34.92
C VAL A 165 7.86 65.21 33.54
#